data_AF-A0A3M8GCD0-F1
#
_entry.id   AF-A0A3M8GCD0-F1
#
_cell.length_a   1.000
_cell.length_b   1.000
_cell.length_c   1.000
_cell.angle_alpha   90.00
_cell.angle_beta   90.00
_cell.angle_gamma   90.00
#
_symmetry.space_group_name_H-M   'P 1'
#
loop_
_entity.id
_entity.type
_entity.pdbx_description
1 polymer ?
#
loop_
_entity_poly.entity_id
_entity_poly.type
_entity_poly.pdbx_seq_one_letter_code
_entity_poly.pdbx_strand_id
1 'polypeptide(L)'
;MKTLKINKLILLLIGLVVFNGCVEDDDFAIPNTNIIEPTFNNGELIIPISSVAGDLAQEQGGGQLDYNDDDTLFAFPTDGNDIFVEGYVISSDEGGNYFEELVLQNSPENPTLGIRVLIDVNPLFTRYEVGRKVFIKLNGLVAGISNGVLTIGPQDGDRIGKIAFPDELNFILRSSELATIVPLPMTISDFTDDKTNLLIQLEDVQFNKNEALGTDTSGPLSFASEQFDQFDGERTLEDCISGSSAVFATSTFADFKGLTLPAGRGSVTAVLQKNFFGDEFNVVINTPEDINFNNDDRCDPAEFIIGTPVDCDDTPVNGATTIFEEDFESFSNAGDLTAAGWTLINISGGSYTWGISGFGGNTYAIGNAFNTDEFGIDTWLISPEIDLDGTTEDVLNFDVQTNFNGGEVMSVYISTDFVDTTTDSNWSLLDDVTIPNGPSNGFGSFQAAGPVNLSCVTGTVRIAFRYTGSDPGITTRYHVDNVEVTGN
;
A
#
# COMPACT_ATOMS: atom_id res chain seq x y z
N MET A 1 34.28 63.93 -59.75
CA MET A 1 33.93 62.49 -59.61
C MET A 1 32.81 62.38 -58.58
N LYS A 2 31.61 61.91 -58.98
CA LYS A 2 30.55 61.56 -58.01
C LYS A 2 30.88 60.17 -57.47
N THR A 3 31.13 60.07 -56.17
CA THR A 3 31.30 58.80 -55.46
C THR A 3 29.98 58.03 -55.49
N LEU A 4 29.94 56.93 -56.23
CA LEU A 4 28.82 55.99 -56.21
C LEU A 4 28.74 55.37 -54.82
N LYS A 5 27.57 55.46 -54.18
CA LYS A 5 27.29 54.96 -52.82
C LYS A 5 27.12 53.43 -52.83
N ILE A 6 28.16 52.69 -53.23
CA ILE A 6 28.20 51.22 -53.31
C ILE A 6 27.88 50.55 -51.97
N ASN A 7 28.22 51.18 -50.84
CA ASN A 7 27.95 50.64 -49.52
C ASN A 7 26.45 50.45 -49.23
N LYS A 8 25.56 51.27 -49.84
CA LYS A 8 24.11 51.10 -49.68
C LYS A 8 23.57 49.91 -50.48
N LEU A 9 24.20 49.58 -51.60
CA LEU A 9 23.83 48.43 -52.43
C LEU A 9 24.26 47.12 -51.76
N ILE A 10 25.44 47.11 -51.13
CA ILE A 10 25.94 45.97 -50.36
C ILE A 10 25.08 45.73 -49.12
N LEU A 11 24.67 46.78 -48.40
CA LEU A 11 23.76 46.65 -47.25
C LEU A 11 22.38 46.09 -47.65
N LEU A 12 21.88 46.48 -48.83
CA LEU A 12 20.62 45.97 -49.37
C LEU A 12 20.73 44.48 -49.77
N LEU A 13 21.86 44.09 -50.38
CA LEU A 13 22.11 42.69 -50.75
C LEU A 13 22.31 41.79 -49.53
N ILE A 14 23.04 42.25 -48.51
CA ILE A 14 23.20 41.51 -47.25
C ILE A 14 21.84 41.40 -46.53
N GLY A 15 21.02 42.45 -46.53
CA GLY A 15 19.66 42.39 -45.98
C GLY A 15 18.78 41.35 -46.70
N LEU A 16 18.81 41.31 -48.04
CA LEU A 16 18.04 40.34 -48.84
C LEU A 16 18.45 38.88 -48.61
N VAL A 17 19.72 38.62 -48.27
CA VAL A 17 20.22 37.28 -47.92
C VAL A 17 19.83 36.90 -46.48
N VAL A 18 19.81 37.85 -45.55
CA VAL A 18 19.44 37.59 -44.14
C VAL A 18 17.94 37.36 -43.96
N PHE A 19 17.08 37.94 -44.81
CA PHE A 19 15.61 37.72 -44.77
C PHE A 19 15.12 36.47 -45.54
N ASN A 20 15.98 35.77 -46.29
CA ASN A 20 15.66 34.46 -46.90
C ASN A 20 16.37 33.30 -46.21
N GLY A 21 17.01 33.55 -45.05
CA GLY A 21 17.64 32.53 -44.22
C GLY A 21 16.70 31.88 -43.21
N CYS A 22 15.40 32.14 -43.29
CA CYS A 22 14.41 31.28 -42.65
C CYS A 22 14.53 29.91 -43.31
N VAL A 23 15.24 29.00 -42.64
CA VAL A 23 15.08 27.57 -42.86
C VAL A 23 13.59 27.32 -42.62
N GLU A 24 12.85 27.02 -43.68
CA GLU A 24 11.55 26.36 -43.57
C GLU A 24 11.82 24.97 -42.96
N ASP A 25 11.89 24.91 -41.64
CA ASP A 25 11.85 23.66 -40.86
C ASP A 25 10.52 23.58 -40.07
N ASP A 26 9.48 24.24 -40.59
CA ASP A 26 8.12 24.23 -40.04
C ASP A 26 7.36 22.93 -40.41
N ASP A 27 8.00 22.00 -41.13
CA ASP A 27 7.49 20.64 -41.29
C ASP A 27 7.91 19.80 -40.08
N PHE A 28 7.29 20.06 -38.92
CA PHE A 28 7.18 19.02 -37.90
C PHE A 28 6.37 17.89 -38.52
N ALA A 29 7.07 16.94 -39.17
CA ALA A 29 6.45 15.72 -39.63
C ALA A 29 5.76 15.09 -38.41
N ILE A 30 4.43 15.01 -38.46
CA ILE A 30 3.65 14.29 -37.45
C ILE A 30 4.26 12.88 -37.41
N PRO A 31 4.59 12.35 -36.21
CA PRO A 31 5.15 11.01 -36.10
C PRO A 31 4.30 10.05 -36.92
N ASN A 32 4.94 9.24 -37.78
CA ASN A 32 4.22 8.33 -38.64
C ASN A 32 3.47 7.30 -37.78
N THR A 33 2.16 7.48 -37.63
CA THR A 33 1.28 6.61 -36.86
C THR A 33 0.85 5.36 -37.63
N ASN A 34 1.23 5.22 -38.90
CA ASN A 34 0.89 4.02 -39.67
C ASN A 34 1.49 2.79 -39.00
N ILE A 35 0.63 1.81 -38.74
CA ILE A 35 1.05 0.50 -38.25
C ILE A 35 1.32 -0.37 -39.47
N ILE A 36 2.54 -0.87 -39.57
CA ILE A 36 2.94 -1.83 -40.58
C ILE A 36 3.01 -3.17 -39.87
N GLU A 37 2.13 -4.10 -40.27
CA GLU A 37 2.14 -5.44 -39.69
C GLU A 37 3.52 -6.08 -39.88
N PRO A 38 4.15 -6.60 -38.82
CA PRO A 38 5.43 -7.28 -38.94
C PRO A 38 5.32 -8.49 -39.86
N THR A 39 6.25 -8.61 -40.81
CA THR A 39 6.37 -9.78 -41.66
C THR A 39 7.62 -10.55 -41.26
N PHE A 40 7.45 -11.81 -40.88
CA PHE A 40 8.55 -12.66 -40.43
C PHE A 40 9.09 -13.51 -41.58
N ASN A 41 10.42 -13.61 -41.68
CA ASN A 41 11.10 -14.37 -42.71
C ASN A 41 11.17 -15.87 -42.37
N ASN A 42 11.45 -16.69 -43.38
CA ASN A 42 11.74 -18.12 -43.16
C ASN A 42 12.97 -18.28 -42.26
N GLY A 43 12.75 -18.78 -41.05
CA GLY A 43 13.81 -19.06 -40.07
C GLY A 43 13.67 -18.25 -38.78
N GLU A 44 12.97 -17.11 -38.81
CA GLU A 44 12.61 -16.37 -37.60
C GLU A 44 11.61 -17.18 -36.78
N LEU A 45 11.76 -17.13 -35.46
CA LEU A 45 10.96 -17.91 -34.52
C LEU A 45 10.13 -16.98 -33.64
N ILE A 46 8.84 -17.25 -33.50
CA ILE A 46 7.99 -16.61 -32.51
C ILE A 46 7.74 -17.63 -31.41
N ILE A 47 8.13 -17.29 -30.17
CA ILE A 47 7.95 -18.13 -28.99
C ILE A 47 6.96 -17.48 -28.02
N PRO A 48 6.20 -18.28 -27.25
CA PRO A 48 5.37 -17.76 -26.17
C PRO A 48 6.22 -17.33 -24.98
N ILE A 49 5.67 -16.47 -24.11
CA ILE A 49 6.30 -16.09 -22.82
C ILE A 49 6.69 -17.32 -21.98
N SER A 50 5.91 -18.41 -22.04
CA SER A 50 6.23 -19.67 -21.33
C SER A 50 7.55 -20.31 -21.77
N SER A 51 8.00 -20.07 -22.99
CA SER A 51 9.31 -20.55 -23.45
C SER A 51 10.43 -19.73 -22.83
N VAL A 52 10.30 -18.40 -22.75
CA VAL A 52 11.26 -17.53 -22.04
C VAL A 52 11.37 -17.93 -20.57
N ALA A 53 10.22 -18.12 -19.90
CA ALA A 53 10.17 -18.59 -18.53
C ALA A 53 10.80 -19.98 -18.35
N GLY A 54 10.56 -20.90 -19.28
CA GLY A 54 11.13 -22.24 -19.26
C GLY A 54 12.65 -22.27 -19.46
N ASP A 55 13.16 -21.44 -20.37
CA ASP A 55 14.60 -21.29 -20.62
C ASP A 55 15.31 -20.75 -19.37
N LEU A 56 14.74 -19.72 -18.72
CA LEU A 56 15.27 -19.18 -17.47
C LEU A 56 15.19 -20.20 -16.33
N ALA A 57 14.06 -20.88 -16.14
CA ALA A 57 13.90 -21.89 -15.10
C ALA A 57 14.93 -23.04 -15.24
N GLN A 58 15.27 -23.42 -16.48
CA GLN A 58 16.31 -24.39 -16.75
C GLN A 58 17.69 -23.87 -16.34
N GLU A 59 18.00 -22.60 -16.62
CA GLU A 59 19.26 -21.96 -16.22
C GLU A 59 19.39 -21.86 -14.70
N GLN A 60 18.28 -21.59 -13.99
CA GLN A 60 18.16 -21.64 -12.53
C GLN A 60 18.33 -23.07 -11.96
N GLY A 61 18.41 -24.10 -12.82
CA GLY A 61 18.57 -25.50 -12.43
C GLY A 61 17.28 -26.20 -12.00
N GLY A 62 16.12 -25.58 -12.28
CA GLY A 62 14.79 -26.05 -11.90
C GLY A 62 13.92 -26.48 -13.09
N GLY A 63 12.66 -26.84 -12.77
CA GLY A 63 11.59 -27.08 -13.76
C GLY A 63 10.48 -26.02 -13.72
N GLN A 64 10.59 -25.06 -12.81
CA GLN A 64 9.71 -23.91 -12.61
C GLN A 64 10.60 -22.72 -12.23
N LEU A 65 10.13 -21.50 -12.48
CA LEU A 65 10.85 -20.29 -12.10
C LEU A 65 11.00 -20.21 -10.58
N ASP A 66 12.21 -19.95 -10.13
CA ASP A 66 12.48 -19.46 -8.77
C ASP A 66 12.48 -17.93 -8.81
N TYR A 67 11.43 -17.32 -8.29
CA TYR A 67 11.27 -15.86 -8.26
C TYR A 67 12.17 -15.16 -7.22
N ASN A 68 12.89 -15.94 -6.41
CA ASN A 68 13.88 -15.40 -5.45
C ASN A 68 15.32 -15.44 -5.99
N ASP A 69 15.53 -16.02 -7.18
CA ASP A 69 16.84 -16.06 -7.83
C ASP A 69 16.96 -14.90 -8.84
N ASP A 70 17.46 -13.77 -8.35
CA ASP A 70 17.75 -12.56 -9.12
C ASP A 70 19.20 -12.48 -9.65
N ASP A 71 20.02 -13.47 -9.34
CA ASP A 71 21.42 -13.57 -9.80
C ASP A 71 21.52 -14.30 -11.15
N THR A 72 20.62 -15.25 -11.42
CA THR A 72 20.65 -16.06 -12.65
C THR A 72 20.03 -15.33 -13.85
N LEU A 73 20.81 -15.19 -14.92
CA LEU A 73 20.38 -14.62 -16.20
C LEU A 73 20.49 -15.65 -17.33
N PHE A 74 19.42 -15.79 -18.11
CA PHE A 74 19.43 -16.53 -19.37
C PHE A 74 19.69 -15.61 -20.55
N ALA A 75 20.80 -15.81 -21.26
CA ALA A 75 21.18 -15.00 -22.42
C ALA A 75 20.68 -15.60 -23.74
N PHE A 76 19.93 -14.83 -24.52
CA PHE A 76 19.51 -15.23 -25.85
C PHE A 76 20.65 -15.08 -26.88
N PRO A 77 20.64 -15.86 -27.98
CA PRO A 77 21.67 -15.78 -29.01
C PRO A 77 21.84 -14.37 -29.58
N THR A 78 23.07 -13.94 -29.81
CA THR A 78 23.35 -12.64 -30.46
C THR A 78 23.36 -12.73 -31.98
N ASP A 79 23.57 -13.92 -32.53
CA ASP A 79 23.63 -14.23 -33.95
C ASP A 79 22.63 -15.34 -34.34
N GLY A 80 22.48 -15.56 -35.65
CA GLY A 80 21.52 -16.52 -36.19
C GLY A 80 20.20 -15.87 -36.61
N ASN A 81 19.14 -16.67 -36.66
CA ASN A 81 17.81 -16.16 -36.98
C ASN A 81 17.22 -15.43 -35.77
N ASP A 82 16.42 -14.40 -36.03
CA ASP A 82 15.78 -13.65 -34.97
C ASP A 82 14.70 -14.49 -34.26
N ILE A 83 14.69 -14.40 -32.94
CA ILE A 83 13.72 -15.00 -32.04
C ILE A 83 12.91 -13.86 -31.45
N PHE A 84 11.60 -13.97 -31.48
CA PHE A 84 10.67 -12.99 -30.93
C PHE A 84 9.81 -13.64 -29.86
N VAL A 85 9.54 -12.94 -28.77
CA VAL A 85 8.43 -13.26 -27.87
C VAL A 85 7.23 -12.39 -28.21
N GLU A 86 6.04 -12.97 -28.25
CA GLU A 86 4.80 -12.22 -28.43
C GLU A 86 4.03 -12.05 -27.11
N GLY A 87 3.35 -10.91 -26.97
CA GLY A 87 2.50 -10.61 -25.82
C GLY A 87 1.60 -9.39 -26.08
N TYR A 88 0.69 -9.14 -25.16
CA TYR A 88 -0.22 -8.00 -25.18
C TYR A 88 0.13 -7.03 -24.06
N VAL A 89 0.25 -5.76 -24.40
CA VAL A 89 0.57 -4.69 -23.45
C VAL A 89 -0.55 -4.50 -22.43
N ILE A 90 -0.24 -4.44 -21.14
CA ILE A 90 -1.19 -4.22 -20.04
C ILE A 90 -0.85 -3.02 -19.14
N SER A 91 0.34 -2.45 -19.30
CA SER A 91 0.76 -1.22 -18.65
C SER A 91 0.60 0.00 -19.56
N SER A 92 0.46 1.19 -18.96
CA SER A 92 0.42 2.48 -19.66
C SER A 92 1.13 3.53 -18.81
N ASP A 93 2.13 4.19 -19.38
CA ASP A 93 2.81 5.31 -18.75
C ASP A 93 2.06 6.66 -18.92
N GLU A 94 0.84 6.64 -19.47
CA GLU A 94 0.01 7.84 -19.66
C GLU A 94 -0.33 8.54 -18.33
N GLY A 95 -0.69 7.76 -17.30
CA GLY A 95 -0.97 8.29 -15.95
C GLY A 95 0.28 8.52 -15.10
N GLY A 96 1.47 8.15 -15.61
CA GLY A 96 2.75 8.28 -14.92
C GLY A 96 3.01 7.25 -13.81
N ASN A 97 2.17 6.22 -13.69
CA ASN A 97 2.39 5.16 -12.69
C ASN A 97 3.45 4.12 -13.12
N TYR A 98 3.65 3.98 -14.44
CA TYR A 98 4.72 3.18 -15.03
C TYR A 98 5.77 4.11 -15.67
N PHE A 99 7.05 3.72 -15.63
CA PHE A 99 8.13 4.55 -16.17
C PHE A 99 9.25 3.69 -16.78
N GLU A 100 9.52 3.89 -18.07
CA GLU A 100 10.59 3.20 -18.81
C GLU A 100 10.47 1.65 -18.76
N GLU A 101 9.23 1.16 -18.76
CA GLU A 101 8.91 -0.26 -18.81
C GLU A 101 7.59 -0.53 -19.55
N LEU A 102 7.49 -1.71 -20.15
CA LEU A 102 6.24 -2.31 -20.61
C LEU A 102 5.99 -3.60 -19.85
N VAL A 103 4.76 -3.81 -19.39
CA VAL A 103 4.31 -5.11 -18.86
C VAL A 103 3.42 -5.76 -19.90
N LEU A 104 3.72 -7.01 -20.23
CA LEU A 104 3.02 -7.81 -21.22
C LEU A 104 2.44 -9.07 -20.58
N GLN A 105 1.27 -9.52 -21.07
CA GLN A 105 0.74 -10.85 -20.74
C GLN A 105 0.55 -11.71 -21.99
N ASN A 106 0.55 -13.03 -21.82
CA ASN A 106 0.59 -13.98 -22.93
C ASN A 106 -0.73 -14.13 -23.70
N SER A 107 -1.87 -13.72 -23.13
CA SER A 107 -3.20 -13.84 -23.74
C SER A 107 -4.08 -12.65 -23.36
N PRO A 108 -4.99 -12.17 -24.23
CA PRO A 108 -5.93 -11.10 -23.87
C PRO A 108 -6.92 -11.50 -22.78
N GLU A 109 -7.23 -12.79 -22.67
CA GLU A 109 -8.18 -13.35 -21.71
C GLU A 109 -7.59 -14.63 -21.10
N ASN A 110 -7.85 -14.87 -19.81
CA ASN A 110 -7.29 -15.97 -19.02
C ASN A 110 -5.76 -16.10 -19.18
N PRO A 111 -4.99 -15.01 -18.95
CA PRO A 111 -3.53 -15.08 -19.06
C PRO A 111 -2.96 -16.02 -17.99
N THR A 112 -1.81 -16.62 -18.30
CA THR A 112 -1.13 -17.56 -17.39
C THR A 112 0.26 -17.10 -17.00
N LEU A 113 0.87 -16.19 -17.77
CA LEU A 113 2.20 -15.65 -17.51
C LEU A 113 2.28 -14.21 -18.06
N GLY A 114 2.98 -13.38 -17.31
CA GLY A 114 3.37 -12.04 -17.71
C GLY A 114 4.87 -11.86 -17.77
N ILE A 115 5.32 -10.81 -18.44
CA ILE A 115 6.73 -10.44 -18.55
C ILE A 115 6.88 -8.93 -18.60
N ARG A 116 7.86 -8.42 -17.86
CA ARG A 116 8.24 -7.01 -17.91
C ARG A 116 9.38 -6.80 -18.90
N VAL A 117 9.31 -5.73 -19.69
CA VAL A 117 10.32 -5.32 -20.66
C VAL A 117 10.87 -3.96 -20.25
N LEU A 118 12.17 -3.89 -19.97
CA LEU A 118 12.84 -2.67 -19.57
C LEU A 118 13.28 -1.86 -20.79
N ILE A 119 12.88 -0.59 -20.88
CA ILE A 119 13.11 0.25 -22.06
C ILE A 119 13.23 1.75 -21.69
N ASP A 120 14.33 2.38 -22.08
CA ASP A 120 14.64 3.80 -21.85
C ASP A 120 13.93 4.68 -22.89
N VAL A 121 12.59 4.67 -22.84
CA VAL A 121 11.69 5.44 -23.70
C VAL A 121 10.50 5.93 -22.87
N ASN A 122 10.18 7.21 -23.02
CA ASN A 122 8.96 7.83 -22.49
C ASN A 122 8.54 9.00 -23.42
N PRO A 123 7.24 9.14 -23.77
CA PRO A 123 6.12 8.28 -23.41
C PRO A 123 5.94 7.05 -24.34
N LEU A 124 5.64 5.90 -23.76
CA LEU A 124 5.38 4.62 -24.43
C LEU A 124 3.93 4.46 -24.90
N PHE A 125 2.96 4.99 -24.15
CA PHE A 125 1.53 4.85 -24.43
C PHE A 125 1.13 5.38 -25.82
N THR A 126 1.90 6.33 -26.36
CA THR A 126 1.69 6.90 -27.70
C THR A 126 1.89 5.90 -28.85
N ARG A 127 2.57 4.77 -28.59
CA ARG A 127 2.86 3.73 -29.57
C ARG A 127 2.35 2.34 -29.17
N TYR A 128 2.30 2.08 -27.87
CA TYR A 128 2.00 0.78 -27.26
C TYR A 128 0.81 0.92 -26.31
N GLU A 129 -0.38 1.21 -26.87
CA GLU A 129 -1.59 1.31 -26.04
C GLU A 129 -1.96 -0.04 -25.40
N VAL A 130 -2.68 -0.02 -24.27
CA VAL A 130 -3.15 -1.24 -23.60
C VAL A 130 -3.93 -2.11 -24.59
N GLY A 131 -3.61 -3.40 -24.62
CA GLY A 131 -4.15 -4.38 -25.56
C GLY A 131 -3.38 -4.52 -26.87
N ARG A 132 -2.41 -3.63 -27.16
CA ARG A 132 -1.58 -3.72 -28.36
C ARG A 132 -0.77 -5.00 -28.32
N LYS A 133 -0.91 -5.83 -29.36
CA LYS A 133 -0.02 -6.97 -29.55
C LYS A 133 1.35 -6.49 -30.01
N VAL A 134 2.41 -6.97 -29.35
CA VAL A 134 3.79 -6.64 -29.68
C VAL A 134 4.63 -7.91 -29.80
N PHE A 135 5.72 -7.81 -30.56
CA PHE A 135 6.77 -8.81 -30.66
C PHE A 135 8.08 -8.19 -30.18
N ILE A 136 8.69 -8.78 -29.16
CA ILE A 136 9.98 -8.34 -28.63
C ILE A 136 11.06 -9.27 -29.18
N LYS A 137 11.99 -8.73 -29.97
CA LYS A 137 13.17 -9.45 -30.42
C LYS A 137 14.02 -9.80 -29.21
N LEU A 138 14.36 -11.07 -29.06
CA LEU A 138 15.10 -11.57 -27.90
C LEU A 138 16.61 -11.60 -28.15
N ASN A 139 17.07 -11.65 -29.40
CA ASN A 139 18.49 -11.77 -29.70
C ASN A 139 19.31 -10.62 -29.09
N GLY A 140 20.29 -10.96 -28.25
CA GLY A 140 21.10 -9.99 -27.52
C GLY A 140 20.46 -9.42 -26.24
N LEU A 141 19.24 -9.86 -25.89
CA LEU A 141 18.65 -9.62 -24.57
C LEU A 141 18.97 -10.77 -23.61
N VAL A 142 18.78 -10.51 -22.32
CA VAL A 142 18.74 -11.50 -21.25
C VAL A 142 17.33 -11.56 -20.65
N ALA A 143 16.95 -12.73 -20.16
CA ALA A 143 15.82 -12.92 -19.26
C ALA A 143 16.35 -13.22 -17.85
N GLY A 144 15.65 -12.73 -16.83
CA GLY A 144 15.96 -13.00 -15.43
C GLY A 144 14.81 -12.59 -14.54
N ILE A 145 14.95 -12.84 -13.24
CA ILE A 145 14.07 -12.25 -12.24
C ILE A 145 14.68 -10.92 -11.77
N SER A 146 13.88 -9.86 -11.78
CA SER A 146 14.30 -8.55 -11.29
C SER A 146 13.18 -7.98 -10.45
N ASN A 147 13.49 -7.56 -9.22
CA ASN A 147 12.52 -7.13 -8.20
C ASN A 147 11.36 -8.15 -8.08
N GLY A 148 11.69 -9.44 -7.98
CA GLY A 148 10.71 -10.52 -7.80
C GLY A 148 9.81 -10.85 -9.00
N VAL A 149 10.03 -10.26 -10.19
CA VAL A 149 9.20 -10.53 -11.38
C VAL A 149 10.02 -10.88 -12.63
N LEU A 150 9.45 -11.73 -13.51
CA LEU A 150 10.07 -12.11 -14.78
C LEU A 150 10.27 -10.88 -15.68
N THR A 151 11.52 -10.63 -16.05
CA THR A 151 11.93 -9.40 -16.74
C THR A 151 12.88 -9.70 -17.90
N ILE A 152 12.80 -8.92 -18.98
CA ILE A 152 13.74 -8.94 -20.12
C ILE A 152 14.29 -7.55 -20.43
N GLY A 153 15.53 -7.53 -20.92
CA GLY A 153 16.26 -6.33 -21.33
C GLY A 153 17.70 -6.67 -21.74
N PRO A 154 18.49 -5.71 -22.24
CA PRO A 154 19.90 -5.94 -22.53
C PRO A 154 20.67 -6.26 -21.23
N GLN A 155 21.75 -7.02 -21.32
CA GLN A 155 22.60 -7.25 -20.16
C GLN A 155 23.38 -5.97 -19.80
N ASP A 156 23.29 -5.53 -18.54
CA ASP A 156 24.09 -4.44 -17.97
C ASP A 156 24.85 -4.93 -16.74
N GLY A 157 26.08 -5.39 -16.98
CA GLY A 157 26.87 -6.09 -15.96
C GLY A 157 26.17 -7.38 -15.51
N ASP A 158 25.85 -7.44 -14.22
CA ASP A 158 25.15 -8.56 -13.58
C ASP A 158 23.64 -8.31 -13.48
N ARG A 159 23.11 -7.26 -14.13
CA ARG A 159 21.70 -6.87 -14.08
C ARG A 159 21.07 -6.85 -15.47
N ILE A 160 19.75 -6.76 -15.47
CA ILE A 160 18.95 -6.47 -16.66
C ILE A 160 18.89 -4.96 -16.84
N GLY A 161 19.44 -4.47 -17.95
CA GLY A 161 19.41 -3.08 -18.36
C GLY A 161 18.17 -2.73 -19.17
N LYS A 162 18.11 -1.48 -19.65
CA LYS A 162 17.01 -0.94 -20.46
C LYS A 162 17.38 -0.91 -21.94
N ILE A 163 16.46 -1.33 -22.81
CA ILE A 163 16.58 -1.13 -24.26
C ILE A 163 16.69 0.38 -24.50
N ALA A 164 17.76 0.85 -25.15
CA ALA A 164 17.96 2.27 -25.39
C ALA A 164 16.96 2.80 -26.44
N PHE A 165 16.52 4.06 -26.31
CA PHE A 165 15.63 4.72 -27.28
C PHE A 165 15.99 4.50 -28.77
N PRO A 166 17.27 4.61 -29.21
CA PRO A 166 17.62 4.39 -30.62
C PRO A 166 17.33 2.98 -31.13
N ASP A 167 17.23 2.01 -30.22
CA ASP A 167 17.04 0.60 -30.49
C ASP A 167 15.58 0.13 -30.29
N GLU A 168 14.69 1.00 -29.80
CA GLU A 168 13.26 0.69 -29.59
C GLU A 168 12.66 -0.06 -30.78
N LEU A 169 12.79 0.49 -31.99
CA LEU A 169 12.17 -0.08 -33.19
C LEU A 169 12.92 -1.30 -33.75
N ASN A 170 14.14 -1.56 -33.27
CA ASN A 170 14.88 -2.77 -33.60
C ASN A 170 14.45 -3.94 -32.73
N PHE A 171 14.03 -3.66 -31.49
CA PHE A 171 13.62 -4.68 -30.53
C PHE A 171 12.12 -4.86 -30.43
N ILE A 172 11.31 -3.82 -30.63
CA ILE A 172 9.86 -3.87 -30.42
C ILE A 172 9.13 -3.64 -31.73
N LEU A 173 8.45 -4.68 -32.20
CA LEU A 173 7.60 -4.64 -33.37
C LEU A 173 6.13 -4.66 -32.94
N ARG A 174 5.37 -3.62 -33.29
CA ARG A 174 3.94 -3.56 -32.99
C ARG A 174 3.10 -4.20 -34.09
N SER A 175 2.14 -5.04 -33.72
CA SER A 175 1.09 -5.53 -34.62
C SER A 175 0.00 -4.49 -34.78
N SER A 176 -0.75 -4.55 -35.89
CA SER A 176 -2.01 -3.82 -36.07
C SER A 176 -3.14 -4.38 -35.21
N GLU A 177 -2.97 -5.56 -34.62
CA GLU A 177 -3.88 -6.15 -33.65
C GLU A 177 -3.91 -5.35 -32.33
N LEU A 178 -5.11 -4.92 -31.95
CA LEU A 178 -5.44 -4.29 -30.68
C LEU A 178 -6.55 -5.11 -30.04
N ALA A 179 -6.20 -5.91 -29.02
CA ALA A 179 -7.14 -6.77 -28.33
C ALA A 179 -7.80 -6.03 -27.16
N THR A 180 -9.04 -6.38 -26.85
CA THR A 180 -9.65 -6.02 -25.57
C THR A 180 -9.11 -6.96 -24.51
N ILE A 181 -8.42 -6.44 -23.50
CA ILE A 181 -7.91 -7.24 -22.39
C ILE A 181 -9.03 -7.49 -21.39
N VAL A 182 -9.16 -8.73 -20.96
CA VAL A 182 -10.05 -9.17 -19.89
C VAL A 182 -9.16 -9.49 -18.69
N PRO A 183 -9.20 -8.69 -17.60
CA PRO A 183 -8.39 -8.93 -16.42
C PRO A 183 -8.75 -10.28 -15.77
N LEU A 184 -7.77 -10.92 -15.15
CA LEU A 184 -7.93 -12.19 -14.44
C LEU A 184 -8.64 -11.95 -13.09
N PRO A 185 -9.86 -12.48 -12.85
CA PRO A 185 -10.50 -12.35 -11.56
C PRO A 185 -9.74 -13.11 -10.48
N MET A 186 -9.46 -12.46 -9.35
CA MET A 186 -8.79 -13.08 -8.21
C MET A 186 -9.10 -12.33 -6.90
N THR A 187 -8.83 -12.95 -5.76
CA THR A 187 -8.81 -12.28 -4.46
C THR A 187 -7.39 -11.95 -4.04
N ILE A 188 -7.22 -11.07 -3.05
CA ILE A 188 -5.90 -10.76 -2.49
C ILE A 188 -5.22 -12.02 -1.93
N SER A 189 -5.98 -12.93 -1.32
CA SER A 189 -5.47 -14.18 -0.78
C SER A 189 -4.92 -15.16 -1.83
N ASP A 190 -5.23 -14.94 -3.12
CA ASP A 190 -4.77 -15.78 -4.23
C ASP A 190 -3.41 -15.33 -4.80
N PHE A 191 -2.79 -14.28 -4.24
CA PHE A 191 -1.53 -13.74 -4.74
C PHE A 191 -0.39 -14.74 -4.58
N THR A 192 0.28 -15.04 -5.68
CA THR A 192 1.48 -15.88 -5.76
C THR A 192 2.43 -15.33 -6.81
N ASP A 193 3.72 -15.64 -6.72
CA ASP A 193 4.75 -15.02 -7.58
C ASP A 193 4.50 -15.30 -9.09
N ASP A 194 3.91 -16.46 -9.42
CA ASP A 194 3.52 -16.80 -10.79
C ASP A 194 2.33 -16.00 -11.36
N LYS A 195 1.69 -15.16 -10.53
CA LYS A 195 0.64 -14.21 -10.93
C LYS A 195 1.16 -12.79 -11.15
N THR A 196 2.44 -12.53 -10.89
CA THR A 196 3.04 -11.23 -11.18
C THR A 196 3.06 -10.96 -12.69
N ASN A 197 3.08 -9.67 -13.05
CA ASN A 197 2.96 -9.16 -14.43
C ASN A 197 1.65 -9.54 -15.14
N LEU A 198 0.58 -9.85 -14.40
CA LEU A 198 -0.76 -10.08 -14.96
C LEU A 198 -1.69 -8.92 -14.67
N LEU A 199 -2.59 -8.60 -15.60
CA LEU A 199 -3.72 -7.72 -15.34
C LEU A 199 -4.80 -8.50 -14.60
N ILE A 200 -5.18 -8.02 -13.41
CA ILE A 200 -6.06 -8.69 -12.46
C ILE A 200 -7.30 -7.83 -12.18
N GLN A 201 -8.41 -8.49 -11.82
CA GLN A 201 -9.61 -7.85 -11.30
C GLN A 201 -9.79 -8.29 -9.84
N LEU A 202 -9.70 -7.34 -8.93
CA LEU A 202 -10.10 -7.50 -7.54
C LEU A 202 -11.55 -7.04 -7.40
N GLU A 203 -12.35 -7.80 -6.66
CA GLU A 203 -13.77 -7.54 -6.41
C GLU A 203 -14.01 -7.39 -4.91
N ASP A 204 -14.97 -6.55 -4.55
CA ASP A 204 -15.36 -6.27 -3.17
C ASP A 204 -14.19 -5.85 -2.27
N VAL A 205 -13.34 -4.96 -2.80
CA VAL A 205 -12.20 -4.36 -2.11
C VAL A 205 -12.46 -2.89 -1.75
N GLN A 206 -11.78 -2.41 -0.74
CA GLN A 206 -11.82 -1.02 -0.27
C GLN A 206 -10.42 -0.57 0.18
N PHE A 207 -10.15 0.73 0.18
CA PHE A 207 -8.98 1.25 0.90
C PHE A 207 -9.23 1.17 2.41
N ASN A 208 -8.16 1.03 3.21
CA ASN A 208 -8.26 1.10 4.66
C ASN A 208 -9.04 2.33 5.12
N LYS A 209 -9.88 2.15 6.15
CA LYS A 209 -10.83 3.18 6.63
C LYS A 209 -10.14 4.51 6.94
N ASN A 210 -9.05 4.46 7.69
CA ASN A 210 -8.39 5.67 8.19
C ASN A 210 -7.58 6.36 7.08
N GLU A 211 -7.07 5.62 6.11
CA GLU A 211 -6.49 6.19 4.90
C GLU A 211 -7.54 6.85 4.00
N ALA A 212 -8.70 6.20 3.81
CA ALA A 212 -9.73 6.62 2.87
C ALA A 212 -10.67 7.72 3.40
N LEU A 213 -10.92 7.74 4.72
CA LEU A 213 -11.83 8.68 5.39
C LEU A 213 -11.11 9.68 6.30
N GLY A 214 -9.87 9.39 6.70
CA GLY A 214 -9.13 10.13 7.70
C GLY A 214 -9.31 9.58 9.13
N THR A 215 -8.70 10.26 10.08
CA THR A 215 -8.77 9.97 11.52
C THR A 215 -9.42 11.12 12.28
N ASP A 216 -9.55 11.00 13.60
CA ASP A 216 -9.96 12.11 14.48
C ASP A 216 -9.07 13.37 14.34
N THR A 217 -7.85 13.22 13.82
CA THR A 217 -6.85 14.29 13.73
C THR A 217 -6.36 14.60 12.31
N SER A 218 -6.74 13.82 11.30
CA SER A 218 -6.27 13.95 9.92
C SER A 218 -7.38 13.72 8.90
N GLY A 219 -7.31 14.38 7.74
CA GLY A 219 -8.18 14.08 6.61
C GLY A 219 -7.77 12.79 5.88
N PRO A 220 -8.51 12.40 4.82
CA PRO A 220 -8.16 11.27 3.98
C PRO A 220 -6.83 11.50 3.27
N LEU A 221 -6.10 10.41 3.04
CA LEU A 221 -4.85 10.42 2.30
C LEU A 221 -5.09 10.57 0.80
N SER A 222 -4.06 11.06 0.12
CA SER A 222 -3.94 11.01 -1.34
C SER A 222 -3.34 9.69 -1.81
N PHE A 223 -3.35 9.43 -3.13
CA PHE A 223 -2.69 8.26 -3.70
C PHE A 223 -1.17 8.22 -3.42
N ALA A 224 -0.46 9.36 -3.56
CA ALA A 224 0.99 9.45 -3.37
C ALA A 224 1.53 10.89 -3.20
N SER A 225 0.85 11.75 -2.44
CA SER A 225 1.27 13.15 -2.18
C SER A 225 1.47 13.49 -0.70
N GLU A 226 1.61 12.50 0.16
CA GLU A 226 1.90 12.71 1.57
C GLU A 226 3.39 13.00 1.79
N GLN A 227 3.71 13.70 2.88
CA GLN A 227 5.09 14.07 3.19
C GLN A 227 6.01 12.85 3.39
N PHE A 228 5.44 11.72 3.81
CA PHE A 228 6.14 10.47 4.03
C PHE A 228 6.25 9.61 2.76
N ASP A 229 5.52 9.93 1.69
CA ASP A 229 5.66 9.24 0.41
C ASP A 229 7.03 9.58 -0.21
N GLN A 230 7.76 8.54 -0.66
CA GLN A 230 9.13 8.69 -1.17
C GLN A 230 9.19 8.51 -2.69
N PHE A 231 9.34 7.26 -3.14
CA PHE A 231 9.34 6.90 -4.55
C PHE A 231 7.91 6.63 -5.01
N ASP A 232 7.18 5.87 -4.19
CA ASP A 232 5.77 5.56 -4.33
C ASP A 232 5.03 5.99 -3.05
N GLY A 233 3.75 6.30 -3.20
CA GLY A 233 2.78 6.27 -2.10
C GLY A 233 2.19 4.87 -2.00
N GLU A 234 2.32 4.29 -0.83
CA GLU A 234 1.84 2.95 -0.50
C GLU A 234 0.60 3.11 0.39
N ARG A 235 -0.50 2.47 -0.02
CA ARG A 235 -1.79 2.48 0.68
C ARG A 235 -2.26 1.05 0.90
N THR A 236 -3.14 0.87 1.87
CA THR A 236 -3.64 -0.44 2.24
C THR A 236 -4.96 -0.71 1.52
N LEU A 237 -4.98 -1.74 0.68
CA LEU A 237 -6.19 -2.26 0.06
C LEU A 237 -6.65 -3.51 0.83
N GLU A 238 -7.94 -3.57 1.15
CA GLU A 238 -8.55 -4.62 1.97
C GLU A 238 -9.63 -5.36 1.18
N ASP A 239 -9.63 -6.69 1.28
CA ASP A 239 -10.64 -7.57 0.70
C ASP A 239 -11.74 -7.85 1.72
N CYS A 240 -12.97 -7.45 1.42
CA CYS A 240 -14.10 -7.53 2.35
C CYS A 240 -14.63 -8.94 2.61
N ILE A 241 -14.24 -9.92 1.78
CA ILE A 241 -14.70 -11.30 1.90
C ILE A 241 -13.73 -12.09 2.77
N SER A 242 -12.43 -11.95 2.49
CA SER A 242 -11.37 -12.71 3.15
C SER A 242 -10.76 -11.98 4.36
N GLY A 243 -10.88 -10.65 4.43
CA GLY A 243 -10.14 -9.81 5.38
C GLY A 243 -8.64 -9.71 5.07
N SER A 244 -8.19 -10.18 3.90
CA SER A 244 -6.80 -10.06 3.48
C SER A 244 -6.50 -8.65 3.01
N SER A 245 -5.25 -8.21 3.14
CA SER A 245 -4.78 -6.90 2.67
C SER A 245 -3.61 -7.02 1.70
N ALA A 246 -3.44 -6.00 0.85
CA ALA A 246 -2.30 -5.85 -0.04
C ALA A 246 -1.89 -4.39 -0.16
N VAL A 247 -0.63 -4.16 -0.55
CA VAL A 247 -0.13 -2.82 -0.84
C VAL A 247 -0.68 -2.35 -2.18
N PHE A 248 -1.30 -1.19 -2.18
CA PHE A 248 -1.65 -0.41 -3.37
C PHE A 248 -0.59 0.65 -3.59
N ALA A 249 0.16 0.55 -4.68
CA ALA A 249 1.31 1.42 -4.93
C ALA A 249 1.00 2.42 -6.07
N THR A 250 1.26 3.69 -5.81
CA THR A 250 1.19 4.77 -6.81
C THR A 250 2.49 5.55 -6.83
N SER A 251 3.06 5.77 -8.02
CA SER A 251 4.25 6.58 -8.17
C SER A 251 4.04 8.02 -7.71
N THR A 252 5.03 8.57 -7.01
CA THR A 252 5.08 10.01 -6.71
C THR A 252 5.30 10.87 -7.96
N PHE A 253 5.48 10.27 -9.14
CA PHE A 253 5.50 10.95 -10.43
C PHE A 253 4.17 10.85 -11.19
N ALA A 254 3.20 10.06 -10.72
CA ALA A 254 1.90 9.92 -11.35
C ALA A 254 1.13 11.25 -11.37
N ASP A 255 0.41 11.51 -12.46
CA ASP A 255 -0.36 12.76 -12.62
C ASP A 255 -1.56 12.83 -11.65
N PHE A 256 -2.01 11.68 -11.14
CA PHE A 256 -3.13 11.55 -10.21
C PHE A 256 -2.72 11.38 -8.74
N LYS A 257 -1.41 11.45 -8.43
CA LYS A 257 -0.89 11.24 -7.07
C LYS A 257 -1.53 12.09 -5.98
N GLY A 258 -2.06 13.26 -6.33
CA GLY A 258 -2.65 14.22 -5.40
C GLY A 258 -4.16 14.07 -5.23
N LEU A 259 -4.80 13.14 -5.94
CA LEU A 259 -6.20 12.84 -5.72
C LEU A 259 -6.36 12.11 -4.37
N THR A 260 -7.43 12.43 -3.65
CA THR A 260 -7.80 11.71 -2.42
C THR A 260 -8.27 10.30 -2.75
N LEU A 261 -8.00 9.35 -1.86
CA LEU A 261 -8.48 7.98 -2.01
C LEU A 261 -10.02 7.94 -2.06
N PRO A 262 -10.60 7.08 -2.92
CA PRO A 262 -12.04 6.88 -2.95
C PRO A 262 -12.50 6.19 -1.65
N ALA A 263 -13.53 6.77 -1.02
CA ALA A 263 -14.06 6.34 0.27
C ALA A 263 -14.83 5.01 0.21
N GLY A 264 -15.44 4.67 -0.93
CA GLY A 264 -16.33 3.52 -1.05
C GLY A 264 -15.61 2.17 -1.15
N ARG A 265 -16.39 1.17 -1.51
CA ARG A 265 -15.98 -0.20 -1.82
C ARG A 265 -16.39 -0.55 -3.25
N GLY A 266 -15.64 -1.43 -3.90
CA GLY A 266 -16.03 -1.96 -5.20
C GLY A 266 -14.92 -2.79 -5.82
N SER A 267 -14.55 -2.46 -7.05
CA SER A 267 -13.61 -3.27 -7.82
C SER A 267 -12.40 -2.47 -8.27
N VAL A 268 -11.25 -3.15 -8.41
CA VAL A 268 -9.98 -2.56 -8.89
C VAL A 268 -9.42 -3.43 -10.01
N THR A 269 -9.18 -2.83 -11.16
CA THR A 269 -8.36 -3.44 -12.23
C THR A 269 -6.92 -2.97 -12.07
N ALA A 270 -5.96 -3.89 -12.01
CA ALA A 270 -4.56 -3.52 -11.76
C ALA A 270 -3.59 -4.54 -12.35
N VAL A 271 -2.32 -4.16 -12.50
CA VAL A 271 -1.24 -5.12 -12.73
C VAL A 271 -0.69 -5.55 -11.37
N LEU A 272 -0.62 -6.86 -11.13
CA LEU A 272 0.03 -7.40 -9.95
C LEU A 272 1.55 -7.38 -10.15
N GLN A 273 2.28 -6.67 -9.30
CA GLN A 273 3.74 -6.60 -9.30
C GLN A 273 4.27 -6.91 -7.90
N LYS A 274 5.58 -6.75 -7.71
CA LYS A 274 6.24 -6.72 -6.40
C LYS A 274 6.82 -5.34 -6.15
N ASN A 275 7.09 -5.03 -4.90
CA ASN A 275 7.84 -3.82 -4.52
C ASN A 275 9.28 -3.83 -5.09
N PHE A 276 10.04 -2.77 -4.82
CA PHE A 276 11.42 -2.66 -5.29
C PHE A 276 12.34 -3.79 -4.78
N PHE A 277 12.09 -4.33 -3.59
CA PHE A 277 12.90 -5.39 -2.98
C PHE A 277 12.52 -6.80 -3.47
N GLY A 278 11.35 -6.94 -4.12
CA GLY A 278 10.85 -8.22 -4.65
C GLY A 278 10.15 -9.11 -3.62
N ASP A 279 9.95 -8.66 -2.38
CA ASP A 279 9.43 -9.47 -1.28
C ASP A 279 7.94 -9.25 -0.99
N GLU A 280 7.40 -8.06 -1.27
CA GLU A 280 5.99 -7.69 -1.02
C GLU A 280 5.20 -7.52 -2.33
N PHE A 281 3.91 -7.90 -2.36
CA PHE A 281 3.05 -7.73 -3.53
C PHE A 281 2.48 -6.31 -3.63
N ASN A 282 2.58 -5.72 -4.81
CA ASN A 282 2.00 -4.40 -5.10
C ASN A 282 0.89 -4.51 -6.15
N VAL A 283 -0.24 -3.89 -5.85
CA VAL A 283 -1.35 -3.62 -6.77
C VAL A 283 -1.09 -2.26 -7.43
N VAL A 284 -0.86 -2.25 -8.74
CA VAL A 284 -0.47 -1.04 -9.49
C VAL A 284 -1.48 -0.78 -10.62
N ILE A 285 -2.13 0.39 -10.62
CA ILE A 285 -3.13 0.76 -11.65
C ILE A 285 -2.50 1.52 -12.81
N ASN A 286 -3.16 1.55 -13.98
CA ASN A 286 -2.75 2.45 -15.05
C ASN A 286 -3.28 3.86 -14.81
N THR A 287 -4.53 3.96 -14.33
CA THR A 287 -5.25 5.23 -14.18
C THR A 287 -6.32 5.13 -13.08
N PRO A 288 -6.75 6.25 -12.45
CA PRO A 288 -7.79 6.22 -11.41
C PRO A 288 -9.12 5.63 -11.86
N GLU A 289 -9.44 5.66 -13.16
CA GLU A 289 -10.64 5.03 -13.73
C GLU A 289 -10.65 3.50 -13.60
N ASP A 290 -9.49 2.89 -13.31
CA ASP A 290 -9.40 1.46 -13.01
C ASP A 290 -9.97 1.10 -11.61
N ILE A 291 -10.34 2.10 -10.81
CA ILE A 291 -10.99 1.94 -9.50
C ILE A 291 -12.47 2.29 -9.61
N ASN A 292 -13.32 1.34 -9.25
CA ASN A 292 -14.77 1.46 -9.38
C ASN A 292 -15.49 1.24 -8.04
N PHE A 293 -15.35 2.20 -7.13
CA PHE A 293 -15.91 2.14 -5.77
C PHE A 293 -17.29 2.80 -5.71
N ASN A 294 -18.29 2.11 -6.27
CA ASN A 294 -19.68 2.61 -6.36
C ASN A 294 -20.57 2.19 -5.18
N ASN A 295 -20.03 1.51 -4.18
CA ASN A 295 -20.77 1.09 -3.00
C ASN A 295 -20.28 1.84 -1.76
N ASP A 296 -21.17 2.60 -1.12
CA ASP A 296 -20.85 3.32 0.12
C ASP A 296 -20.87 2.40 1.35
N ASP A 297 -21.46 1.19 1.24
CA ASP A 297 -21.48 0.19 2.30
C ASP A 297 -20.11 -0.50 2.39
N ARG A 298 -19.19 0.11 3.14
CA ARG A 298 -17.87 -0.46 3.49
C ARG A 298 -18.01 -1.69 4.39
N CYS A 299 -16.97 -2.53 4.44
CA CYS A 299 -16.90 -3.69 5.33
C CYS A 299 -16.05 -3.45 6.59
N ASP A 300 -15.98 -2.20 7.03
CA ASP A 300 -15.22 -1.83 8.22
C ASP A 300 -15.78 -2.53 9.48
N PRO A 301 -14.95 -2.71 10.53
CA PRO A 301 -15.43 -3.13 11.85
C PRO A 301 -16.57 -2.23 12.38
N ALA A 302 -17.38 -2.77 13.29
CA ALA A 302 -18.51 -2.05 13.89
C ALA A 302 -18.10 -0.71 14.52
N GLU A 303 -19.00 0.28 14.51
CA GLU A 303 -18.66 1.62 14.97
C GLU A 303 -18.68 1.73 16.49
N PHE A 304 -17.60 2.31 17.03
CA PHE A 304 -17.50 2.64 18.44
C PHE A 304 -17.79 4.13 18.59
N ILE A 305 -19.02 4.44 18.99
CA ILE A 305 -19.55 5.79 19.03
C ILE A 305 -19.06 6.48 20.30
N ILE A 306 -18.24 7.51 20.14
CA ILE A 306 -17.75 8.30 21.28
C ILE A 306 -18.87 9.23 21.78
N GLY A 307 -19.33 8.96 23.00
CA GLY A 307 -20.39 9.66 23.69
C GLY A 307 -19.92 10.85 24.53
N THR A 308 -20.77 11.27 25.48
CA THR A 308 -20.41 12.32 26.45
C THR A 308 -19.42 11.74 27.47
N PRO A 309 -18.33 12.44 27.84
CA PRO A 309 -17.44 11.99 28.90
C PRO A 309 -18.18 11.73 30.22
N VAL A 310 -17.71 10.73 30.96
CA VAL A 310 -18.08 10.48 32.35
C VAL A 310 -17.15 11.31 33.24
N ASP A 311 -17.79 12.15 34.04
CA ASP A 311 -17.21 13.01 35.07
C ASP A 311 -18.16 12.89 36.28
N CYS A 312 -17.83 11.98 37.20
CA CYS A 312 -18.60 11.81 38.43
C CYS A 312 -18.15 12.87 39.44
N ASP A 313 -19.02 13.27 40.37
CA ASP A 313 -18.68 14.30 41.38
C ASP A 313 -17.30 14.02 42.04
N ASP A 314 -16.49 15.08 42.20
CA ASP A 314 -15.16 15.12 42.87
C ASP A 314 -15.15 14.69 44.35
N THR A 315 -16.20 14.01 44.82
CA THR A 315 -16.28 13.47 46.17
C THR A 315 -15.24 12.36 46.34
N PRO A 316 -14.39 12.41 47.39
CA PRO A 316 -13.46 11.33 47.66
C PRO A 316 -14.22 10.01 47.87
N VAL A 317 -13.97 9.06 46.99
CA VAL A 317 -14.50 7.70 47.03
C VAL A 317 -13.43 6.74 47.52
N ASN A 318 -13.84 5.70 48.25
CA ASN A 318 -12.93 4.70 48.79
C ASN A 318 -13.62 3.34 48.80
N GLY A 319 -13.61 2.66 47.65
CA GLY A 319 -14.12 1.30 47.53
C GLY A 319 -13.29 0.33 48.38
N ALA A 320 -13.94 -0.32 49.35
CA ALA A 320 -13.28 -1.21 50.29
C ALA A 320 -13.20 -2.67 49.82
N THR A 321 -13.99 -3.05 48.81
CA THR A 321 -14.10 -4.42 48.31
C THR A 321 -13.71 -4.46 46.84
N THR A 322 -12.79 -5.37 46.47
CA THR A 322 -12.43 -5.62 45.07
C THR A 322 -13.60 -6.28 44.33
N ILE A 323 -14.02 -5.66 43.23
CA ILE A 323 -15.06 -6.12 42.31
C ILE A 323 -14.39 -6.83 41.12
N PHE A 324 -13.29 -6.28 40.63
CA PHE A 324 -12.51 -6.79 39.52
C PHE A 324 -11.02 -6.50 39.75
N GLU A 325 -10.14 -7.44 39.42
CA GLU A 325 -8.68 -7.25 39.43
C GLU A 325 -8.03 -8.03 38.29
N GLU A 326 -7.03 -7.43 37.64
CA GLU A 326 -6.18 -8.07 36.63
C GLU A 326 -4.75 -7.51 36.71
N ASP A 327 -3.78 -8.40 36.93
CA ASP A 327 -2.33 -8.11 36.98
C ASP A 327 -1.57 -8.63 35.74
N PHE A 328 -2.28 -9.27 34.80
CA PHE A 328 -1.78 -9.85 33.55
C PHE A 328 -0.74 -10.97 33.71
N GLU A 329 -0.34 -11.36 34.93
CA GLU A 329 0.73 -12.33 35.17
C GLU A 329 0.37 -13.76 34.73
N SER A 330 -0.92 -14.02 34.55
CA SER A 330 -1.42 -15.31 34.09
C SER A 330 -1.36 -15.50 32.57
N PHE A 331 -1.05 -14.46 31.80
CA PHE A 331 -1.09 -14.48 30.34
C PHE A 331 0.31 -14.55 29.72
N SER A 332 0.46 -15.37 28.68
CA SER A 332 1.70 -15.45 27.89
C SER A 332 1.56 -14.82 26.51
N ASN A 333 0.34 -14.63 26.01
CA ASN A 333 0.05 -14.07 24.69
C ASN A 333 -1.38 -13.52 24.61
N ALA A 334 -1.72 -12.84 23.49
CA ALA A 334 -3.04 -12.26 23.26
C ALA A 334 -4.19 -13.29 23.20
N GLY A 335 -3.90 -14.53 22.82
CA GLY A 335 -4.88 -15.62 22.83
C GLY A 335 -5.31 -15.98 24.25
N ASP A 336 -4.41 -15.88 25.24
CA ASP A 336 -4.74 -16.14 26.65
C ASP A 336 -5.66 -15.05 27.21
N LEU A 337 -5.40 -13.77 26.87
CA LEU A 337 -6.29 -12.64 27.18
C LEU A 337 -7.70 -12.88 26.61
N THR A 338 -7.78 -13.23 25.33
CA THR A 338 -9.06 -13.47 24.65
C THR A 338 -9.81 -14.63 25.31
N ALA A 339 -9.10 -15.70 25.69
CA ALA A 339 -9.69 -16.84 26.39
C ALA A 339 -10.20 -16.48 27.80
N ALA A 340 -9.62 -15.46 28.43
CA ALA A 340 -10.08 -14.91 29.72
C ALA A 340 -11.23 -13.89 29.58
N GLY A 341 -11.67 -13.59 28.37
CA GLY A 341 -12.82 -12.71 28.10
C GLY A 341 -12.45 -11.25 27.78
N TRP A 342 -11.16 -10.93 27.64
CA TRP A 342 -10.74 -9.65 27.10
C TRP A 342 -11.01 -9.59 25.59
N THR A 343 -11.34 -8.41 25.08
CA THR A 343 -11.44 -8.18 23.63
C THR A 343 -10.28 -7.30 23.18
N LEU A 344 -9.57 -7.74 22.14
CA LEU A 344 -8.52 -6.97 21.47
C LEU A 344 -8.99 -6.72 20.04
N ILE A 345 -9.15 -5.46 19.67
CA ILE A 345 -9.67 -5.10 18.34
C ILE A 345 -8.97 -3.86 17.80
N ASN A 346 -8.79 -3.80 16.50
CA ASN A 346 -8.45 -2.60 15.75
C ASN A 346 -9.67 -2.18 14.92
N ILE A 347 -10.29 -1.05 15.26
CA ILE A 347 -11.48 -0.54 14.56
C ILE A 347 -11.12 0.33 13.35
N SER A 348 -9.83 0.57 13.11
CA SER A 348 -9.32 1.23 11.90
C SER A 348 -9.27 0.30 10.68
N GLY A 349 -9.48 -1.01 10.84
CA GLY A 349 -9.32 -2.01 9.78
C GLY A 349 -7.91 -2.63 9.68
N GLY A 350 -6.93 -2.05 10.38
CA GLY A 350 -5.55 -2.57 10.45
C GLY A 350 -5.42 -3.88 11.25
N SER A 351 -4.23 -4.49 11.15
CA SER A 351 -3.91 -5.77 11.78
C SER A 351 -3.38 -5.64 13.21
N TYR A 352 -2.80 -4.49 13.55
CA TYR A 352 -2.20 -4.27 14.87
C TYR A 352 -3.27 -4.17 15.96
N THR A 353 -3.14 -4.99 16.99
CA THR A 353 -3.96 -4.88 18.22
C THR A 353 -3.07 -4.70 19.44
N TRP A 354 -3.69 -4.37 20.58
CA TRP A 354 -3.07 -4.60 21.89
C TRP A 354 -2.53 -6.03 22.03
N GLY A 355 -1.56 -6.22 22.93
CA GLY A 355 -1.01 -7.54 23.23
C GLY A 355 -0.51 -7.65 24.66
N ILE A 356 0.23 -8.74 24.94
CA ILE A 356 0.92 -8.99 26.21
C ILE A 356 2.42 -8.96 26.00
N SER A 357 3.15 -8.34 26.93
CA SER A 357 4.60 -8.42 27.01
C SER A 357 5.04 -8.53 28.46
N GLY A 358 6.31 -8.83 28.70
CA GLY A 358 6.83 -8.96 30.05
C GLY A 358 8.32 -8.69 30.14
N PHE A 359 8.73 -8.07 31.25
CA PHE A 359 10.13 -7.79 31.54
C PHE A 359 10.37 -7.81 33.04
N GLY A 360 11.51 -8.39 33.46
CA GLY A 360 11.90 -8.37 34.87
C GLY A 360 10.99 -9.19 35.80
N GLY A 361 10.18 -10.10 35.26
CA GLY A 361 9.21 -10.90 36.01
C GLY A 361 7.88 -10.19 36.26
N ASN A 362 7.61 -9.10 35.52
CA ASN A 362 6.31 -8.45 35.45
C ASN A 362 5.75 -8.60 34.03
N THR A 363 4.48 -8.96 33.93
CA THR A 363 3.71 -9.07 32.70
C THR A 363 2.75 -7.89 32.64
N TYR A 364 2.44 -7.40 31.44
CA TYR A 364 1.56 -6.23 31.27
C TYR A 364 0.95 -6.22 29.88
N ALA A 365 -0.19 -5.54 29.75
CA ALA A 365 -0.76 -5.22 28.45
C ALA A 365 0.05 -4.13 27.75
N ILE A 366 0.23 -4.24 26.43
CA ILE A 366 1.06 -3.32 25.64
C ILE A 366 0.30 -2.77 24.42
N GLY A 367 0.38 -1.44 24.24
CA GLY A 367 -0.07 -0.70 23.05
C GLY A 367 1.06 0.16 22.48
N ASN A 368 1.30 0.07 21.16
CA ASN A 368 2.44 0.66 20.46
C ASN A 368 2.25 0.66 18.93
N ALA A 369 2.34 1.83 18.29
CA ALA A 369 2.39 1.96 16.84
C ALA A 369 3.79 1.77 16.22
N PHE A 370 4.89 1.82 16.99
CA PHE A 370 6.22 1.75 16.40
C PHE A 370 6.46 0.42 15.65
N ASN A 371 6.92 0.51 14.40
CA ASN A 371 7.14 -0.60 13.46
C ASN A 371 5.86 -1.39 13.13
N THR A 372 4.71 -0.73 13.08
CA THR A 372 3.48 -1.36 12.58
C THR A 372 3.26 -1.10 11.10
N ASP A 373 3.89 -0.07 10.53
CA ASP A 373 3.63 0.39 9.15
C ASP A 373 2.12 0.63 8.90
N GLU A 374 1.37 1.03 9.93
CA GLU A 374 -0.08 1.26 9.88
C GLU A 374 -0.39 2.75 10.11
N PHE A 375 -1.07 3.37 9.13
CA PHE A 375 -1.52 4.74 9.20
C PHE A 375 -2.79 4.87 10.04
N GLY A 376 -2.71 5.64 11.14
CA GLY A 376 -3.85 5.87 12.01
C GLY A 376 -4.37 4.58 12.61
N ILE A 377 -3.75 4.09 13.67
CA ILE A 377 -4.25 2.96 14.45
C ILE A 377 -5.40 3.45 15.33
N ASP A 378 -6.43 2.62 15.52
CA ASP A 378 -7.45 2.80 16.55
C ASP A 378 -7.75 1.45 17.20
N THR A 379 -6.95 1.08 18.21
CA THR A 379 -7.06 -0.24 18.85
C THR A 379 -7.50 -0.15 20.30
N TRP A 380 -8.35 -1.09 20.69
CA TRP A 380 -9.02 -1.15 21.98
C TRP A 380 -8.68 -2.46 22.68
N LEU A 381 -8.24 -2.36 23.93
CA LEU A 381 -8.18 -3.46 24.89
C LEU A 381 -9.36 -3.30 25.84
N ILE A 382 -10.34 -4.21 25.75
CA ILE A 382 -11.61 -4.11 26.46
C ILE A 382 -11.70 -5.22 27.50
N SER A 383 -12.04 -4.85 28.73
CA SER A 383 -12.18 -5.79 29.86
C SER A 383 -13.30 -6.83 29.65
N PRO A 384 -13.35 -7.90 30.45
CA PRO A 384 -14.57 -8.67 30.68
C PRO A 384 -15.69 -7.84 31.34
N GLU A 385 -16.84 -8.48 31.59
CA GLU A 385 -17.97 -7.92 32.35
C GLU A 385 -17.58 -7.53 33.77
N ILE A 386 -17.87 -6.28 34.14
CA ILE A 386 -17.73 -5.77 35.51
C ILE A 386 -19.11 -5.31 35.97
N ASP A 387 -19.65 -5.92 37.03
CA ASP A 387 -20.98 -5.60 37.55
C ASP A 387 -20.88 -4.55 38.67
N LEU A 388 -21.43 -3.36 38.44
CA LEU A 388 -21.45 -2.25 39.42
C LEU A 388 -22.79 -2.13 40.17
N ASP A 389 -23.84 -2.90 39.81
CA ASP A 389 -25.17 -2.75 40.44
C ASP A 389 -25.21 -3.21 41.91
N GLY A 390 -24.16 -3.90 42.37
CA GLY A 390 -24.03 -4.43 43.72
C GLY A 390 -23.32 -3.52 44.72
N THR A 391 -22.76 -2.40 44.28
CA THR A 391 -21.83 -1.57 45.06
C THR A 391 -22.15 -0.08 44.95
N THR A 392 -21.50 0.70 45.79
CA THR A 392 -21.50 2.16 45.75
C THR A 392 -20.08 2.68 45.93
N GLU A 393 -19.84 3.96 45.63
CA GLU A 393 -18.50 4.55 45.75
C GLU A 393 -17.45 3.80 44.91
N ASP A 394 -17.83 3.40 43.70
CA ASP A 394 -17.00 2.58 42.82
C ASP A 394 -15.80 3.37 42.30
N VAL A 395 -14.64 2.71 42.27
CA VAL A 395 -13.34 3.33 41.92
C VAL A 395 -12.56 2.44 40.97
N LEU A 396 -12.06 3.03 39.89
CA LEU A 396 -11.06 2.40 39.03
C LEU A 396 -9.65 2.85 39.41
N ASN A 397 -8.73 1.89 39.54
CA ASN A 397 -7.30 2.09 39.67
C ASN A 397 -6.55 1.23 38.65
N PHE A 398 -5.43 1.74 38.15
CA PHE A 398 -4.50 1.00 37.29
C PHE A 398 -3.17 1.73 37.24
N ASP A 399 -2.13 1.03 36.83
CA ASP A 399 -0.80 1.57 36.60
C ASP A 399 -0.52 1.70 35.10
N VAL A 400 0.19 2.76 34.73
CA VAL A 400 0.67 2.99 33.36
C VAL A 400 2.17 3.24 33.39
N GLN A 401 2.89 2.58 32.50
CA GLN A 401 4.26 2.94 32.15
C GLN A 401 4.29 3.52 30.75
N THR A 402 4.59 4.81 30.64
CA THR A 402 4.76 5.51 29.36
C THR A 402 6.21 5.44 28.92
N ASN A 403 6.45 4.96 27.70
CA ASN A 403 7.78 4.70 27.14
C ASN A 403 7.88 5.31 25.74
N PHE A 404 9.09 5.74 25.35
CA PHE A 404 9.36 6.34 24.03
C PHE A 404 8.29 7.38 23.64
N ASN A 405 8.04 8.32 24.53
CA ASN A 405 6.91 9.24 24.45
C ASN A 405 7.05 10.21 23.26
N GLY A 406 6.35 9.93 22.17
CA GLY A 406 6.19 10.81 21.00
C GLY A 406 4.99 11.75 21.08
N GLY A 407 4.07 11.52 22.03
CA GLY A 407 2.82 12.25 22.22
C GLY A 407 1.77 11.41 22.96
N GLU A 408 0.73 12.04 23.48
CA GLU A 408 -0.34 11.32 24.18
C GLU A 408 -1.32 10.73 23.17
N VAL A 409 -1.38 9.40 23.10
CA VAL A 409 -2.23 8.65 22.16
C VAL A 409 -2.96 7.48 22.85
N MET A 410 -3.10 7.53 24.17
CA MET A 410 -3.90 6.56 24.92
C MET A 410 -4.98 7.29 25.70
N SER A 411 -6.18 6.72 25.71
CA SER A 411 -7.33 7.21 26.47
C SER A 411 -8.12 6.03 27.04
N VAL A 412 -8.93 6.26 28.07
CA VAL A 412 -9.69 5.21 28.75
C VAL A 412 -11.17 5.52 28.67
N TYR A 413 -11.95 4.52 28.25
CA TYR A 413 -13.38 4.63 28.06
C TYR A 413 -14.14 3.62 28.90
N ILE A 414 -15.41 3.90 29.13
CA ILE A 414 -16.38 2.99 29.71
C ILE A 414 -17.59 2.84 28.80
N SER A 415 -18.12 1.62 28.70
CA SER A 415 -19.37 1.32 27.99
C SER A 415 -20.31 0.51 28.87
N THR A 416 -21.62 0.75 28.71
CA THR A 416 -22.72 0.00 29.36
C THR A 416 -23.51 -0.85 28.37
N ASP A 417 -23.19 -0.76 27.07
CA ASP A 417 -23.94 -1.39 25.98
C ASP A 417 -23.07 -2.18 25.00
N PHE A 418 -21.75 -2.23 25.21
CA PHE A 418 -20.87 -3.13 24.45
C PHE A 418 -21.24 -4.59 24.68
N VAL A 419 -21.61 -5.27 23.58
CA VAL A 419 -21.92 -6.70 23.57
C VAL A 419 -20.78 -7.48 22.93
N ASP A 420 -20.42 -7.09 21.71
CA ASP A 420 -19.37 -7.70 20.90
C ASP A 420 -18.84 -6.70 19.86
N THR A 421 -17.89 -7.16 19.04
CA THR A 421 -17.25 -6.35 18.00
C THR A 421 -18.04 -6.26 16.68
N THR A 422 -19.23 -6.87 16.63
CA THR A 422 -20.09 -6.93 15.44
C THR A 422 -21.30 -5.99 15.54
N THR A 423 -21.43 -5.30 16.67
CA THR A 423 -22.53 -4.40 16.98
C THR A 423 -21.99 -3.04 17.41
N ASP A 424 -22.62 -1.97 16.94
CA ASP A 424 -22.25 -0.62 17.36
C ASP A 424 -22.44 -0.46 18.87
N SER A 425 -21.56 0.31 19.50
CA SER A 425 -21.55 0.51 20.95
C SER A 425 -21.21 1.95 21.32
N ASN A 426 -21.71 2.43 22.46
CA ASN A 426 -21.44 3.76 22.96
C ASN A 426 -20.33 3.73 24.01
N TRP A 427 -19.32 4.59 23.83
CA TRP A 427 -18.15 4.68 24.69
C TRP A 427 -18.03 6.08 25.26
N SER A 428 -17.97 6.18 26.58
CA SER A 428 -17.80 7.46 27.29
C SER A 428 -16.37 7.57 27.80
N LEU A 429 -15.70 8.67 27.47
CA LEU A 429 -14.35 8.96 27.98
C LEU A 429 -14.40 9.08 29.50
N LEU A 430 -13.45 8.47 30.22
CA LEU A 430 -13.25 8.72 31.65
C LEU A 430 -12.34 9.94 31.80
N ASP A 431 -12.92 11.13 31.99
CA ASP A 431 -12.20 12.42 31.91
C ASP A 431 -11.20 12.62 33.07
N ASP A 432 -11.47 11.99 34.22
CA ASP A 432 -10.61 12.03 35.41
C ASP A 432 -9.31 11.21 35.26
N VAL A 433 -9.21 10.38 34.21
CA VAL A 433 -8.00 9.61 33.94
C VAL A 433 -6.89 10.54 33.47
N THR A 434 -5.79 10.57 34.23
CA THR A 434 -4.57 11.27 33.83
C THR A 434 -3.49 10.27 33.41
N ILE A 435 -3.12 10.28 32.13
CA ILE A 435 -2.04 9.42 31.63
C ILE A 435 -0.67 9.95 32.11
N PRO A 436 0.14 9.15 32.82
CA PRO A 436 1.45 9.57 33.28
C PRO A 436 2.39 9.93 32.13
N ASN A 437 3.15 11.01 32.28
CA ASN A 437 4.18 11.37 31.32
C ASN A 437 5.39 10.43 31.38
N GLY A 438 5.94 10.08 30.22
CA GLY A 438 7.13 9.24 30.07
C GLY A 438 8.29 9.93 29.34
N PRO A 439 9.50 9.34 29.38
CA PRO A 439 10.65 9.85 28.64
C PRO A 439 10.46 9.68 27.12
N SER A 440 10.97 10.62 26.33
CA SER A 440 10.92 10.54 24.86
C SER A 440 11.84 9.47 24.28
N ASN A 441 12.88 9.06 25.02
CA ASN A 441 13.88 8.08 24.58
C ASN A 441 14.10 7.03 25.68
N GLY A 442 13.42 5.89 25.57
CA GLY A 442 13.58 4.76 26.48
C GLY A 442 12.35 4.47 27.33
N PHE A 443 12.55 3.67 28.37
CA PHE A 443 11.48 3.19 29.24
C PHE A 443 11.29 4.09 30.47
N GLY A 444 10.03 4.33 30.84
CA GLY A 444 9.63 5.05 32.04
C GLY A 444 9.56 4.16 33.28
N SER A 445 8.74 4.53 34.25
CA SER A 445 8.35 3.70 35.40
C SER A 445 6.83 3.62 35.49
N PHE A 446 6.30 2.51 36.01
CA PHE A 446 4.87 2.41 36.34
C PHE A 446 4.48 3.51 37.34
N GLN A 447 3.35 4.16 37.05
CA GLN A 447 2.73 5.19 37.87
C GLN A 447 1.22 4.96 37.86
N ALA A 448 0.58 5.15 39.00
CA ALA A 448 -0.87 5.07 39.10
C ALA A 448 -1.54 6.13 38.21
N ALA A 449 -2.57 5.72 37.49
CA ALA A 449 -3.42 6.56 36.64
C ALA A 449 -4.86 6.68 37.19
N GLY A 450 -5.08 6.23 38.43
CA GLY A 450 -6.27 6.48 39.25
C GLY A 450 -5.92 7.11 40.61
N PRO A 451 -6.88 7.23 41.54
CA PRO A 451 -8.25 6.71 41.48
C PRO A 451 -9.18 7.52 40.57
N VAL A 452 -10.07 6.83 39.86
CA VAL A 452 -11.13 7.41 39.02
C VAL A 452 -12.49 7.07 39.62
N ASN A 453 -13.33 8.08 39.84
CA ASN A 453 -14.66 7.88 40.42
C ASN A 453 -15.63 7.33 39.37
N LEU A 454 -16.25 6.18 39.64
CA LEU A 454 -17.26 5.55 38.79
C LEU A 454 -18.66 5.53 39.41
N SER A 455 -18.87 6.18 40.55
CA SER A 455 -20.11 6.11 41.35
C SER A 455 -21.38 6.60 40.65
N CYS A 456 -21.23 7.36 39.56
CA CYS A 456 -22.35 7.84 38.75
C CYS A 456 -22.73 6.88 37.61
N VAL A 457 -21.95 5.81 37.41
CA VAL A 457 -22.19 4.75 36.43
C VAL A 457 -22.89 3.58 37.13
N THR A 458 -23.83 2.95 36.44
CA THR A 458 -24.61 1.81 36.97
C THR A 458 -24.72 0.72 35.91
N GLY A 459 -25.01 -0.51 36.34
CA GLY A 459 -25.14 -1.66 35.46
C GLY A 459 -23.85 -2.46 35.27
N THR A 460 -23.90 -3.40 34.34
CA THR A 460 -22.72 -4.14 33.88
C THR A 460 -21.97 -3.30 32.85
N VAL A 461 -20.67 -3.09 33.08
CA VAL A 461 -19.82 -2.22 32.27
C VAL A 461 -18.68 -2.98 31.61
N ARG A 462 -18.01 -2.27 30.68
CA ARG A 462 -16.70 -2.58 30.12
C ARG A 462 -15.80 -1.37 30.30
N ILE A 463 -14.57 -1.60 30.71
CA ILE A 463 -13.51 -0.59 30.69
C ILE A 463 -12.62 -0.89 29.50
N ALA A 464 -12.26 0.14 28.72
CA ALA A 464 -11.40 -0.02 27.56
C ALA A 464 -10.23 0.95 27.56
N PHE A 465 -9.06 0.44 27.22
CA PHE A 465 -7.86 1.22 26.93
C PHE A 465 -7.78 1.37 25.41
N ARG A 466 -8.01 2.59 24.91
CA ARG A 466 -7.95 2.95 23.50
C ARG A 466 -6.57 3.50 23.17
N TYR A 467 -6.01 3.09 22.05
CA TYR A 467 -4.72 3.56 21.53
C TYR A 467 -4.88 4.10 20.09
N THR A 468 -4.51 5.36 19.88
CA THR A 468 -4.70 6.09 18.60
C THR A 468 -3.38 6.60 18.00
N GLY A 469 -2.35 5.75 17.99
CA GLY A 469 -1.04 6.07 17.38
C GLY A 469 -1.02 5.91 15.87
N SER A 470 0.15 6.10 15.24
CA SER A 470 0.33 5.90 13.79
C SER A 470 1.80 5.64 13.46
N ASP A 471 2.06 4.83 12.44
CA ASP A 471 3.39 4.65 11.85
C ASP A 471 3.30 4.66 10.32
N PRO A 472 3.75 5.73 9.65
CA PRO A 472 4.45 6.88 10.23
C PRO A 472 3.53 7.78 11.07
N GLY A 473 4.06 8.39 12.13
CA GLY A 473 3.31 9.34 12.96
C GLY A 473 3.73 9.37 14.42
N ILE A 474 2.76 9.66 15.29
CA ILE A 474 2.99 9.66 16.73
C ILE A 474 3.02 8.22 17.22
N THR A 475 4.18 7.80 17.71
CA THR A 475 4.37 6.54 18.40
C THR A 475 4.70 6.84 19.87
N THR A 476 3.88 6.30 20.77
CA THR A 476 4.19 6.21 22.20
C THR A 476 3.88 4.79 22.64
N ARG A 477 4.75 4.19 23.44
CA ARG A 477 4.57 2.82 23.92
C ARG A 477 4.02 2.85 25.34
N TYR A 478 2.80 2.36 25.53
CA TYR A 478 2.17 2.24 26.84
C TYR A 478 2.20 0.80 27.32
N HIS A 479 2.50 0.63 28.60
CA HIS A 479 2.20 -0.59 29.33
C HIS A 479 1.10 -0.30 30.35
N VAL A 480 0.07 -1.14 30.40
CA VAL A 480 -1.02 -1.06 31.36
C VAL A 480 -0.95 -2.28 32.27
N ASP A 481 -1.11 -2.05 33.57
CA ASP A 481 -0.95 -3.08 34.60
C ASP A 481 -1.82 -2.80 35.83
N ASN A 482 -2.00 -3.79 36.70
CA ASN A 482 -2.70 -3.71 37.98
C ASN A 482 -4.10 -3.06 37.88
N VAL A 483 -4.91 -3.48 36.91
CA VAL A 483 -6.25 -2.94 36.70
C VAL A 483 -7.19 -3.43 37.79
N GLU A 484 -7.72 -2.54 38.62
CA GLU A 484 -8.57 -2.86 39.75
C GLU A 484 -9.82 -1.97 39.76
N VAL A 485 -10.98 -2.58 39.97
CA VAL A 485 -12.22 -1.88 40.32
C VAL A 485 -12.64 -2.28 41.73
N THR A 486 -12.86 -1.30 42.60
CA THR A 486 -13.33 -1.50 43.98
C THR A 486 -14.62 -0.75 44.25
N GLY A 487 -15.41 -1.19 45.25
CA GLY A 487 -16.65 -0.54 45.69
C GLY A 487 -17.05 -0.94 47.11
N ASN A 488 -18.17 -0.37 47.59
CA ASN A 488 -18.70 -0.51 48.97
C ASN A 488 -20.05 -1.19 49.07
#